data_AF-A0A933QIT2-F1
#
_entry.id   AF-A0A933QIT2-F1
#
_cell.length_a   1.000
_cell.length_b   1.000
_cell.length_c   1.000
_cell.angle_alpha   90.00
_cell.angle_beta   90.00
_cell.angle_gamma   90.00
#
_symmetry.space_group_name_H-M   'P 1'
#
loop_
_entity.id
_entity.type
_entity.pdbx_description
1 polymer ?
#
loop_
_entity_poly.entity_id
_entity_poly.type
_entity_poly.pdbx_seq_one_letter_code
_entity_poly.pdbx_strand_id
1 'polypeptide(L)'
;MLSIQECLDYSDLTEEEVALVAHHEHLPFPCAAQLACGLVQTDEGTKTLRCILKDCVCEAETCGEGEAKAAARRALKQFSHAHHA
;
A
#
# COMPACT_ATOMS: atom_id res chain seq x y z
N MET A 1 14.88 -15.83 -4.60
CA MET A 1 13.75 -14.93 -4.33
C MET A 1 12.92 -15.58 -3.25
N LEU A 2 12.52 -14.83 -2.22
CA LEU A 2 11.49 -15.25 -1.27
C LEU A 2 10.14 -15.32 -2.00
N SER A 3 9.22 -16.13 -1.48
CA SER A 3 7.83 -16.14 -1.96
C SER A 3 7.15 -14.80 -1.65
N ILE A 4 6.13 -14.43 -2.44
CA ILE A 4 5.34 -13.21 -2.20
C ILE A 4 4.69 -13.24 -0.81
N GLN A 5 4.23 -14.42 -0.37
CA GLN A 5 3.70 -14.60 0.99
C GLN A 5 4.77 -14.31 2.05
N GLU A 6 5.99 -14.81 1.88
CA GLU A 6 7.09 -14.49 2.80
C GLU A 6 7.43 -12.99 2.78
N CYS A 7 7.29 -12.32 1.64
CA CYS A 7 7.47 -10.87 1.57
C CYS A 7 6.39 -10.12 2.37
N LEU A 8 5.11 -10.49 2.24
CA LEU A 8 4.00 -9.89 2.97
C LEU A 8 4.08 -10.19 4.48
N ASP A 9 4.34 -11.44 4.84
CA ASP A 9 4.44 -11.89 6.23
C ASP A 9 5.54 -11.17 7.01
N TYR A 10 6.61 -10.72 6.33
CA TYR A 10 7.72 -9.98 6.94
C TYR A 10 7.56 -8.45 6.91
N SER A 11 6.65 -7.89 6.11
CA SER A 11 6.59 -6.45 5.84
C SER A 11 5.53 -5.70 6.64
N ASP A 12 4.76 -6.38 7.49
CA ASP A 12 3.54 -5.85 8.15
C ASP A 12 2.54 -5.23 7.14
N LEU A 13 2.70 -5.55 5.85
CA LEU A 13 1.86 -5.09 4.75
C LEU A 13 0.73 -6.08 4.48
N THR A 14 -0.44 -5.55 4.20
CA THR A 14 -1.60 -6.31 3.79
C THR A 14 -1.72 -6.39 2.27
N GLU A 15 -2.44 -7.41 1.79
CA GLU A 15 -2.79 -7.52 0.37
C GLU A 15 -3.59 -6.32 -0.14
N GLU A 16 -4.44 -5.71 0.70
CA GLU A 16 -5.20 -4.50 0.34
C GLU A 16 -4.28 -3.30 0.10
N GLU A 17 -3.30 -3.07 0.98
CA GLU A 17 -2.32 -1.99 0.81
C GLU A 17 -1.48 -2.19 -0.46
N VAL A 18 -1.04 -3.42 -0.72
CA VAL A 18 -0.28 -3.74 -1.94
C VAL A 18 -1.13 -3.64 -3.20
N ALA A 19 -2.41 -4.00 -3.15
CA ALA A 19 -3.32 -3.85 -4.28
C ALA A 19 -3.53 -2.38 -4.65
N LEU A 20 -3.60 -1.48 -3.66
CA LEU A 20 -3.67 -0.04 -3.90
C LEU A 20 -2.39 0.49 -4.55
N VAL A 21 -1.21 0.06 -4.07
CA VAL A 21 0.08 0.41 -4.70
C VAL A 21 0.14 -0.12 -6.13
N ALA A 22 -0.32 -1.34 -6.38
CA ALA A 22 -0.37 -1.92 -7.72
C ALA A 22 -1.23 -1.10 -8.69
N HIS A 23 -2.39 -0.62 -8.20
CA HIS A 23 -3.29 0.23 -8.97
C HIS A 23 -2.65 1.58 -9.30
N HIS A 24 -2.12 2.26 -8.30
CA HIS A 24 -1.53 3.60 -8.42
C HIS A 24 -0.26 3.62 -9.30
N GLU A 25 0.63 2.64 -9.11
CA GLU A 25 1.88 2.55 -9.89
C GLU A 25 1.69 1.86 -11.24
N HIS A 26 0.46 1.40 -11.54
CA HIS A 26 0.14 0.60 -12.73
C HIS A 26 1.04 -0.64 -12.89
N LEU A 27 1.34 -1.30 -11.78
CA LEU A 27 2.19 -2.48 -11.73
C LEU A 27 1.36 -3.76 -11.53
N PRO A 28 1.80 -4.90 -12.08
CA PRO A 28 1.26 -6.19 -11.67
C PRO A 28 1.43 -6.40 -10.16
N PHE A 29 0.44 -7.04 -9.51
CA PHE A 29 0.45 -7.28 -8.06
C PHE A 29 1.78 -7.86 -7.53
N PRO A 30 2.42 -8.87 -8.15
CA PRO A 30 3.71 -9.37 -7.69
C PRO A 30 4.83 -8.33 -7.67
N CYS A 31 4.84 -7.41 -8.66
CA CYS A 31 5.83 -6.36 -8.75
C CYS A 31 5.58 -5.28 -7.70
N ALA A 32 4.32 -4.90 -7.48
CA ALA A 32 3.92 -3.96 -6.44
C ALA A 32 4.24 -4.51 -5.04
N ALA A 33 4.01 -5.79 -4.80
CA ALA A 33 4.34 -6.45 -3.53
C ALA A 33 5.84 -6.33 -3.23
N GLN A 34 6.69 -6.64 -4.21
CA GLN A 34 8.14 -6.56 -4.04
C GLN A 34 8.61 -5.11 -3.86
N LEU A 35 8.03 -4.15 -4.59
CA LEU A 35 8.32 -2.72 -4.42
C LEU A 35 7.93 -2.24 -3.02
N ALA A 36 6.72 -2.55 -2.55
CA ALA A 36 6.24 -2.15 -1.24
C ALA A 36 7.08 -2.80 -0.12
N CYS A 37 7.40 -4.08 -0.24
CA CYS A 37 8.27 -4.78 0.69
C CYS A 37 9.69 -4.19 0.76
N GLY A 38 10.20 -3.63 -0.35
CA GLY A 38 11.48 -2.93 -0.36
C GLY A 38 11.40 -1.54 0.29
N LEU A 39 10.34 -0.78 0.01
CA LEU A 39 10.15 0.58 0.53
C LEU A 39 9.95 0.60 2.04
N VAL A 40 9.18 -0.33 2.59
CA VAL A 40 8.86 -0.39 4.03
C VAL A 40 10.09 -0.68 4.92
N GLN A 41 11.21 -1.13 4.34
CA GLN A 41 12.47 -1.38 5.07
C GLN A 41 13.19 -0.09 5.49
N THR A 42 12.69 1.08 5.07
CA THR A 42 13.31 2.38 5.36
C THR A 42 12.26 3.40 5.78
N ASP A 43 12.64 4.34 6.63
CA ASP A 43 11.73 5.42 7.05
C ASP A 43 11.25 6.26 5.86
N GLU A 44 12.14 6.52 4.91
CA GLU A 44 11.81 7.30 3.72
C GLU A 44 10.89 6.54 2.78
N GLY A 45 11.14 5.25 2.53
CA GLY A 45 10.24 4.43 1.72
C GLY A 45 8.88 4.21 2.39
N THR A 46 8.81 4.16 3.72
CA THR A 46 7.56 4.14 4.48
C THR A 46 6.75 5.43 4.25
N LYS A 47 7.40 6.60 4.23
CA LYS A 47 6.73 7.86 3.87
C LYS A 47 6.23 7.84 2.43
N THR A 48 7.03 7.33 1.49
CA THR A 48 6.62 7.17 0.09
C THR A 48 5.38 6.30 -0.04
N LEU A 49 5.35 5.13 0.62
CA LEU A 49 4.17 4.26 0.66
C LEU A 49 2.95 4.97 1.27
N ARG A 50 3.15 5.73 2.34
CA ARG A 50 2.08 6.53 2.95
C ARG A 50 1.53 7.58 1.98
N CYS A 51 2.38 8.20 1.16
CA CYS A 51 1.95 9.15 0.13
C CYS A 51 1.15 8.45 -0.96
N ILE A 52 1.64 7.32 -1.49
CA ILE A 52 0.91 6.51 -2.48
C ILE A 52 -0.49 6.14 -1.97
N LEU A 53 -0.60 5.64 -0.73
CA LEU A 53 -1.90 5.30 -0.14
C LEU A 53 -2.82 6.52 0.06
N LYS A 54 -2.25 7.70 0.37
CA LYS A 54 -3.03 8.95 0.44
C LYS A 54 -3.54 9.37 -0.93
N ASP A 55 -2.71 9.25 -1.96
CA ASP A 55 -3.08 9.61 -3.34
C ASP A 55 -4.19 8.68 -3.83
N CYS A 56 -4.12 7.38 -3.52
CA CYS A 56 -5.22 6.43 -3.78
C CYS A 56 -6.55 6.84 -3.11
N VAL A 57 -6.50 7.37 -1.88
CA VAL A 57 -7.70 7.89 -1.20
C VAL A 57 -8.24 9.11 -1.94
N CYS A 58 -7.38 10.04 -2.33
CA CYS A 58 -7.77 11.23 -3.08
C CYS A 58 -8.41 10.85 -4.43
N GLU A 59 -7.82 9.91 -5.16
CA GLU A 59 -8.37 9.40 -6.43
C GLU A 59 -9.75 8.76 -6.23
N ALA A 60 -9.89 7.87 -5.25
CA ALA A 60 -11.17 7.25 -4.93
C ALA A 60 -12.23 8.28 -4.51
N GLU A 61 -11.84 9.38 -3.87
CA GLU A 61 -12.71 10.51 -3.56
C GLU A 61 -13.18 11.26 -4.81
N THR A 62 -12.32 11.41 -5.81
CA THR A 62 -12.68 12.08 -7.08
C THR A 62 -13.57 11.22 -7.97
N CYS A 63 -13.40 9.90 -7.97
CA CYS A 63 -14.21 8.98 -8.78
C CYS A 63 -15.62 8.73 -8.21
N GLY A 64 -15.87 9.05 -6.92
CA GLY A 64 -17.18 8.90 -6.29
C GLY A 64 -17.55 7.47 -5.89
N GLU A 65 -16.60 6.54 -5.91
CA GLU A 65 -16.81 5.15 -5.51
C GLU A 65 -16.66 4.98 -4.00
N GLY A 66 -17.80 4.93 -3.29
CA GLY A 66 -17.83 4.86 -1.83
C GLY A 66 -17.10 3.65 -1.24
N GLU A 67 -17.14 2.49 -1.92
CA GLU A 67 -16.49 1.27 -1.46
C GLU A 67 -14.96 1.33 -1.64
N ALA A 68 -14.48 1.72 -2.81
CA ALA A 68 -13.05 1.92 -3.08
C ALA A 68 -12.44 2.96 -2.13
N LYS A 69 -13.17 4.06 -1.89
CA LYS A 69 -12.78 5.08 -0.89
C LYS A 69 -12.67 4.51 0.51
N ALA A 70 -13.64 3.68 0.92
CA ALA A 70 -13.62 3.08 2.25
C ALA A 70 -12.45 2.09 2.39
N ALA A 71 -12.16 1.30 1.35
CA ALA A 71 -11.01 0.40 1.31
C ALA A 71 -9.68 1.16 1.41
N ALA A 72 -9.47 2.18 0.55
CA ALA A 72 -8.26 3.00 0.57
C ALA A 72 -8.03 3.69 1.93
N ARG A 73 -9.10 4.21 2.55
CA ARG A 73 -9.02 4.83 3.89
C ARG A 73 -8.68 3.83 4.99
N ARG A 74 -9.21 2.59 4.92
CA ARG A 74 -8.89 1.53 5.88
C ARG A 74 -7.42 1.14 5.76
N ALA A 75 -6.94 0.88 4.54
CA ALA A 75 -5.55 0.55 4.26
C ALA A 75 -4.60 1.66 4.77
N LEU A 76 -4.85 2.93 4.44
CA LEU A 76 -4.03 4.03 4.94
C LEU A 76 -4.00 4.12 6.46
N LYS A 77 -5.15 3.90 7.13
CA LYS A 77 -5.23 3.93 8.59
C LYS A 77 -4.45 2.77 9.22
N GLN A 78 -4.57 1.58 8.67
CA GLN A 78 -3.85 0.39 9.12
C GLN A 78 -2.34 0.57 8.95
N PHE A 79 -1.90 0.93 7.75
CA PHE A 79 -0.49 1.24 7.46
C PHE A 79 0.07 2.29 8.42
N SER A 80 -0.72 3.33 8.72
CA SER A 80 -0.27 4.40 9.61
C SER A 80 -0.17 3.99 11.08
N HIS A 81 -0.94 3.00 11.51
CA HIS A 81 -0.88 2.44 12.86
C HIS A 81 0.27 1.43 13.00
N ALA A 82 0.50 0.61 11.97
CA ALA A 82 1.60 -0.35 11.93
C ALA A 82 2.96 0.37 11.82
N HIS A 83 3.03 1.39 10.97
CA HIS A 83 4.26 2.13 10.69
C HIS A 83 4.14 3.56 11.23
N HIS A 84 4.42 3.71 12.53
CA HIS A 84 4.63 5.00 13.18
C HIS A 84 6.02 5.53 12.81
N ALA A 85 6.11 6.19 11.65
CA ALA A 85 7.25 7.00 11.23
C ALA A 85 6.84 8.48 11.19
#